data_AF-A0A1H3T4Y0-F1
#
_entry.id   AF-A0A1H3T4Y0-F1
#
_cell.length_a   1.000
_cell.length_b   1.000
_cell.length_c   1.000
_cell.angle_alpha   90.00
_cell.angle_beta   90.00
_cell.angle_gamma   90.00
#
_symmetry.space_group_name_H-M   'P 1'
#
loop_
_entity.id
_entity.type
_entity.pdbx_description
1 polymer ?
#
loop_
_entity_poly.entity_id
_entity_poly.type
_entity_poly.pdbx_seq_one_letter_code
_entity_poly.pdbx_strand_id
1 'polypeptide(L)' 'MLIDGRLITINATQQQSARRQLELPCDYMLVAATGLLVHDTGNACIQIPLPTGYVVGAFENTRGHRCFGVIFLNFIEE' A
#
# COMPACT_ATOMS: atom_id res chain seq x y z
N MET A 1 -9.16 -1.03 5.02
CA MET A 1 -7.79 -0.50 5.24
C MET A 1 -7.82 1.01 5.14
N LEU A 2 -6.78 1.72 5.59
CA LEU A 2 -6.68 3.17 5.37
C LEU A 2 -5.83 3.47 4.13
N ILE A 3 -6.35 4.31 3.22
CA ILE A 3 -5.58 4.91 2.13
C ILE A 3 -5.64 6.43 2.30
N ASP A 4 -4.50 7.08 2.49
CA ASP A 4 -4.43 8.52 2.76
C ASP A 4 -5.38 8.97 3.89
N GLY A 5 -5.49 8.13 4.94
CA GLY A 5 -6.38 8.36 6.08
C GLY A 5 -7.87 8.08 5.84
N ARG A 6 -8.28 7.71 4.62
CA ARG A 6 -9.66 7.31 4.28
C ARG A 6 -9.84 5.81 4.42
N LEU A 7 -10.96 5.40 5.01
CA LEU A 7 -11.31 3.98 5.08
C LEU A 7 -11.76 3.49 3.71
N ILE A 8 -10.97 2.60 3.11
CA ILE A 8 -11.28 1.92 1.85
C ILE A 8 -11.52 0.45 2.13
N THR A 9 -12.64 -0.07 1.62
CA THR A 9 -12.94 -1.49 1.63
C THR A 9 -12.12 -2.17 0.55
N ILE A 10 -11.28 -3.12 0.95
CA ILE A 10 -10.56 -4.01 0.05
C ILE A 10 -11.00 -5.43 0.34
N ASN A 11 -11.34 -6.17 -0.71
CA ASN A 11 -11.75 -7.56 -0.58
C ASN A 11 -10.52 -8.50 -0.51
N ALA A 12 -10.77 -9.77 -0.14
CA ALA A 12 -9.72 -10.77 0.00
C ALA A 12 -8.91 -11.01 -1.30
N THR A 13 -9.55 -10.87 -2.46
CA THR A 13 -8.90 -11.01 -3.77
C THR A 13 -7.94 -9.86 -4.05
N GLN A 14 -8.34 -8.62 -3.77
CA GLN A 14 -7.49 -7.43 -3.87
C GLN A 14 -6.30 -7.53 -2.90
N GLN A 15 -6.56 -7.98 -1.67
CA GLN A 15 -5.52 -8.23 -0.67
C GLN A 15 -4.48 -9.23 -1.16
N GLN A 16 -4.94 -10.36 -1.69
CA GLN A 16 -4.08 -11.41 -2.22
C GLN A 16 -3.29 -10.94 -3.45
N SER A 17 -3.93 -10.20 -4.35
CA SER A 17 -3.29 -9.63 -5.54
C SER A 17 -2.18 -8.64 -5.15
N ALA A 18 -2.49 -7.68 -4.29
CA ALA A 18 -1.55 -6.69 -3.78
C ALA A 18 -0.31 -7.34 -3.14
N ARG A 19 -0.52 -8.36 -2.31
CA ARG A 19 0.55 -9.11 -1.66
C ARG A 19 1.44 -9.85 -2.66
N ARG A 20 0.85 -10.45 -3.70
CA ARG A 20 1.59 -11.19 -4.74
C ARG A 20 2.46 -10.28 -5.61
N GLN A 21 2.05 -9.04 -5.84
CA GLN A 21 2.85 -8.07 -6.61
C GLN A 21 4.21 -7.78 -5.95
N LEU A 22 4.30 -7.92 -4.63
CA LEU A 22 5.56 -7.76 -3.87
C LEU A 22 6.18 -9.10 -3.44
N GLU A 23 5.68 -10.21 -3.98
CA GLU A 23 6.15 -11.58 -3.67
C GLU A 23 6.14 -11.91 -2.16
N LEU A 24 5.25 -11.26 -1.41
CA LEU A 24 5.20 -11.40 0.05
C LEU A 24 4.55 -12.73 0.48
N PRO A 25 5.01 -13.38 1.56
CA PRO A 25 4.39 -14.57 2.11
C PRO A 25 2.95 -14.34 2.60
N CYS A 26 2.17 -15.41 2.77
CA CYS A 26 0.72 -15.32 3.01
C CYS A 26 0.29 -14.73 4.35
N ASP A 27 1.21 -14.64 5.32
CA ASP A 27 0.98 -14.04 6.64
C ASP A 27 1.01 -12.51 6.63
N TYR A 28 1.40 -11.89 5.52
CA TYR A 28 1.38 -10.43 5.36
C TYR A 28 -0.01 -9.93 4.94
N MET A 29 -0.46 -8.87 5.60
CA MET A 29 -1.69 -8.16 5.28
C MET A 29 -1.39 -6.69 4.97
N LEU A 30 -1.99 -6.16 3.91
CA LEU A 30 -2.01 -4.73 3.63
C LEU A 30 -2.82 -4.01 4.71
N VAL A 31 -2.17 -3.13 5.47
CA VAL A 31 -2.77 -2.42 6.62
C VAL A 31 -3.02 -0.95 6.32
N ALA A 32 -2.18 -0.35 5.47
CA ALA A 32 -2.31 1.04 5.03
C ALA A 32 -1.77 1.19 3.61
N ALA A 33 -2.19 2.24 2.91
CA ALA A 33 -1.54 2.67 1.69
C ALA A 33 -1.60 4.20 1.52
N THR A 34 -0.86 4.72 0.57
CA THR A 34 -0.90 6.14 0.18
C THR A 34 -0.67 6.29 -1.31
N GLY A 35 -1.35 7.25 -1.93
CA GLY A 35 -1.09 7.65 -3.32
C GLY A 35 0.20 8.46 -3.47
N LEU A 36 0.99 8.66 -2.42
CA LEU A 36 2.21 9.46 -2.44
C LEU A 36 3.44 8.58 -2.21
N LEU A 37 4.43 8.70 -3.10
CA LEU A 37 5.78 8.26 -2.82
C LEU A 37 6.48 9.37 -2.02
N VAL A 38 6.87 9.03 -0.79
CA VAL A 38 7.53 9.96 0.13
C VAL A 38 9.01 9.65 0.17
N HIS A 39 9.84 10.64 -0.16
CA HIS A 39 11.30 10.53 -0.11
C HIS A 39 11.87 11.59 0.84
N ASP A 40 12.53 11.14 1.89
CA ASP A 40 13.31 12.00 2.77
C ASP A 40 14.73 12.16 2.21
N THR A 41 15.08 13.41 1.87
CA THR A 41 16.40 13.77 1.34
C THR A 41 17.41 14.13 2.43
N GLY A 42 16.98 14.14 3.71
CA GLY A 42 17.74 14.65 4.84
C GLY A 42 17.62 16.17 5.05
N ASN A 43 17.23 16.91 4.01
CA ASN A 43 16.99 18.37 4.08
C ASN A 43 15.50 18.72 3.97
N ALA A 44 14.75 17.91 3.23
CA ALA A 44 13.32 18.07 3.03
C ALA A 44 12.67 16.73 2.69
N CYS A 45 11.38 16.64 3.00
CA CYS A 45 10.52 15.55 2.61
C CYS A 45 9.84 15.89 1.27
N ILE A 46 10.15 15.14 0.22
CA ILE A 46 9.54 15.30 -1.11
C ILE A 46 8.38 14.30 -1.22
N GLN A 47 7.23 14.79 -1.66
CA GLN A 47 6.05 13.98 -1.92
C GLN A 47 5.79 13.95 -3.43
N ILE A 48 5.76 12.75 -3.99
CA ILE A 48 5.56 12.53 -5.43
C ILE A 48 4.24 11.77 -5.60
N PRO A 49 3.22 12.33 -6.25
CA PRO A 49 1.98 11.63 -6.51
C PRO A 49 2.20 10.46 -7.46
N LEU A 50 1.65 9.31 -7.10
CA LEU A 50 1.65 8.12 -7.95
C LEU A 50 0.55 8.23 -9.01
N PRO A 51 0.71 7.56 -10.17
CA PRO A 51 -0.35 7.47 -11.15
C PRO A 51 -1.62 6.81 -10.57
N THR A 52 -2.78 7.16 -11.11
CA THR A 52 -4.06 6.60 -10.66
C THR A 52 -4.02 5.06 -10.61
N GLY A 53 -4.50 4.50 -9.50
CA GLY A 53 -4.47 3.06 -9.24
C GLY A 53 -3.16 2.55 -8.63
N TYR A 54 -2.07 3.33 -8.63
CA TYR A 54 -0.85 2.97 -7.92
C TYR A 54 -0.79 3.60 -6.54
N VAL A 55 -0.37 2.81 -5.55
CA VAL A 55 -0.18 3.25 -4.17
C VAL A 55 1.08 2.64 -3.58
N VAL A 56 1.69 3.33 -2.61
CA VAL A 56 2.65 2.69 -1.69
C VAL A 56 1.85 1.94 -0.64
N GLY A 57 1.89 0.61 -0.69
CA GLY A 57 1.26 -0.26 0.30
C GLY A 57 2.18 -0.55 1.48
N ALA A 58 1.64 -0.50 2.69
CA ALA A 58 2.27 -0.97 3.92
C ALA A 58 1.67 -2.32 4.31
N PHE A 59 2.50 -3.35 4.33
CA PHE A 59 2.13 -4.71 4.70
C PHE A 59 2.71 -5.05 6.05
N GLU A 60 1.92 -5.71 6.89
CA GLU A 60 2.32 -6.15 8.22
C GLU A 60 1.98 -7.62 8.40
N ASN A 61 2.87 -8.39 9.00
CA ASN A 61 2.58 -9.78 9.36
C ASN A 61 2.21 -9.94 10.84
N THR A 62 1.76 -11.13 11.23
CA THR A 62 1.35 -11.45 12.61
C THR A 62 2.45 -11.29 13.65
N ARG A 63 3.71 -11.17 13.22
CA ARG A 63 4.87 -10.92 14.09
C ARG A 63 5.23 -9.43 14.20
N GLY A 64 4.46 -8.55 13.56
CA GLY A 64 4.69 -7.10 13.53
C GLY A 64 5.78 -6.66 12.56
N HIS A 65 6.29 -7.55 11.68
CA HIS A 65 7.23 -7.15 10.65
C HIS A 65 6.50 -6.39 9.55
N ARG A 66 7.08 -5.25 9.15
CA ARG A 66 6.47 -4.34 8.19
C ARG A 66 7.31 -4.20 6.94
N CYS A 67 6.66 -4.33 5.78
CA CYS A 67 7.25 -4.14 4.47
C CYS A 67 6.47 -3.10 3.68
N PHE A 68 7.14 -2.40 2.77
CA PHE A 68 6.54 -1.36 1.96
C PHE A 68 6.88 -1.59 0.49
N GLY A 69 5.95 -1.26 -0.40
CA GLY A 69 6.19 -1.35 -1.84
C GLY A 69 5.09 -0.72 -2.65
N VAL A 70 5.41 -0.35 -3.89
CA VAL A 70 4.43 0.19 -4.83
C VAL A 70 3.62 -0.98 -5.38
N ILE A 71 2.30 -0.87 -5.28
CA ILE A 71 1.35 -1.86 -5.79
C ILE A 71 0.29 -1.15 -6.62
N PHE A 72 -0.30 -1.90 -7.56
CA PHE A 72 -1.49 -1.48 -8.27
C PHE A 72 -2.73 -2.03 -7.58
N LEU A 73 -3.65 -1.13 -7.22
CA LEU A 73 -4.98 -1.41 -6.71
C LEU A 73 -6.01 -0.89 -7.70
N ASN A 74 -6.78 -1.81 -8.29
CA ASN A 74 -8.01 -1.46 -8.99
C ASN A 74 -9.04 -1.01 -7.97
N PHE A 75 -9.11 0.30 -7.76
CA PHE A 75 -10.26 0.94 -7.14
C PHE A 75 -11.38 0.91 -8.17
N ILE A 76 -12.48 0.24 -7.86
CA ILE A 76 -13.74 0.52 -8.55
C ILE A 76 -14.19 1.84 -7.92
N GLU A 77 -14.12 2.94 -8.67
CA GLU A 77 -14.83 4.16 -8.28
C GLU A 77 -16.33 3.82 -8.35
N GLU A 78 -16.97 3.66 -7.19
CA GLU A 78 -18.44 3.70 -7.07
C GLU A 78 -18.91 5.16 -7.03
#